data_AF-A0A0A9W375-F1
#
_entry.id   AF-A0A0A9W375-F1
#
_cell.length_a   1.000
_cell.length_b   1.000
_cell.length_c   1.000
_cell.angle_alpha   90.00
_cell.angle_beta   90.00
_cell.angle_gamma   90.00
#
_symmetry.space_group_name_H-M   'P 1'
#
loop_
_entity.id
_entity.type
_entity.pdbx_description
1 polymer ?
#
loop_
_entity_poly.entity_id
_entity_poly.type
_entity_poly.pdbx_seq_one_letter_code
_entity_poly.pdbx_strand_id
1 'polypeptide(L)'
;MLKLGCRACRAVFSNRPRVSTHPSLRRASSGDKPVIGINGFGRIGRMVLRASFDKKIGNIVAINDPFLDSKYMAYMLTYDSTHGRFDGTVVASGECELTVNGKKIKVFNEKDPNKIKWKDAGVKYVVESTGAFTTLEKAKKHIEGGAEKVIITAPSSDAPMFVVGVNMDEYRPEMNVVSNASCTTNCLAPLAKILHEKFCITEGLMTTVHATTATQKTVDGPSGKQWRDGRGAGQNIIPASTGAAKAVGKVIPSLNGKLTGMAFRVPVPNVSVVDLTVRFCKETCLDEIKETVRAAVKGKLKGIYGYTDEQVVSSDFNTDDHSGWLDAKACIELGPRFFKLIAWYDNEYGYSCRVLDMIAHVDKVSKETAKDKC
;
A
#
# COMPACT_ATOMS: atom_id res chain seq x y z
N MET A 1 41.89 48.12 16.26
CA MET A 1 40.72 48.85 15.73
C MET A 1 39.77 47.86 15.10
N LEU A 2 38.48 47.97 15.45
CA LEU A 2 37.36 47.12 15.05
C LEU A 2 37.09 47.13 13.53
N LYS A 3 36.62 45.98 13.01
CA LYS A 3 35.29 45.76 12.38
C LYS A 3 35.22 44.28 11.92
N LEU A 4 34.63 43.36 12.70
CA LEU A 4 33.23 42.91 12.66
C LEU A 4 32.75 42.32 11.33
N GLY A 5 32.56 40.99 11.32
CA GLY A 5 31.34 40.36 10.81
C GLY A 5 31.43 39.54 9.53
N CYS A 6 31.62 38.22 9.65
CA CYS A 6 30.95 37.30 8.73
C CYS A 6 30.48 36.06 9.47
N ARG A 7 29.20 35.76 9.30
CA ARG A 7 28.38 34.85 10.08
C ARG A 7 28.77 33.40 9.83
N ALA A 8 28.79 32.61 10.90
CA ALA A 8 28.86 31.16 10.85
C ALA A 8 27.70 30.59 10.02
N CYS A 9 28.03 29.89 8.93
CA CYS A 9 27.14 28.91 8.31
C CYS A 9 26.97 27.73 9.27
N ARG A 10 26.03 27.84 10.21
CA ARG A 10 25.44 26.67 10.86
C ARG A 10 24.38 26.12 9.90
N ALA A 11 24.73 25.09 9.15
CA ALA A 11 23.74 24.22 8.53
C ALA A 11 22.96 23.54 9.67
N VAL A 12 21.77 24.05 9.96
CA VAL A 12 20.82 23.43 10.87
C VAL A 12 20.19 22.25 10.13
N PHE A 13 20.84 21.09 10.17
CA PHE A 13 20.18 19.81 9.91
C PHE A 13 19.42 19.42 11.19
N SER A 14 18.33 20.13 11.48
CA SER A 14 17.35 19.69 12.45
C SER A 14 15.96 20.09 11.99
N ASN A 15 15.28 19.15 11.36
CA ASN A 15 13.92 18.77 11.71
C ASN A 15 13.59 17.55 10.85
N ARG A 16 13.35 16.40 11.50
CA ARG A 16 12.54 15.35 10.88
C ARG A 16 11.29 16.05 10.33
N PRO A 17 10.85 15.78 9.10
CA PRO A 17 9.56 16.28 8.68
C PRO A 17 8.54 15.71 9.68
N ARG A 18 7.88 16.60 10.43
CA ARG A 18 6.60 16.24 11.03
C ARG A 18 5.77 15.70 9.88
N VAL A 19 5.17 14.53 10.08
CA VAL A 19 4.14 13.98 9.21
C VAL A 19 3.20 15.12 8.86
N SER A 20 3.33 15.59 7.63
CA SER A 20 2.53 16.67 7.10
C SER A 20 1.12 16.13 7.01
N THR A 21 0.24 16.60 7.89
CA THR A 21 -1.20 16.34 7.73
C THR A 21 -1.67 17.11 6.50
N HIS A 22 -1.52 16.49 5.33
CA HIS A 22 -1.95 17.06 4.06
C HIS A 22 -3.48 17.00 3.93
N PRO A 23 -4.13 18.12 3.58
CA PRO A 23 -5.56 18.15 3.31
C PRO A 23 -5.81 17.97 1.81
N SER A 24 -6.14 16.75 1.35
CA SER A 24 -6.84 16.56 0.07
C SER A 24 -7.52 15.19 -0.06
N LEU A 25 -8.38 14.87 0.90
CA LEU A 25 -9.67 14.21 0.71
C LEU A 25 -10.59 14.96 1.67
N ARG A 26 -11.76 15.42 1.23
CA ARG A 26 -12.68 16.21 2.06
C ARG A 26 -12.81 15.55 3.44
N ARG A 27 -12.58 16.32 4.52
CA ARG A 27 -12.80 15.86 5.90
C ARG A 27 -14.25 15.38 5.99
N ALA A 28 -14.45 14.06 6.04
CA ALA A 28 -15.75 13.50 6.38
C ALA A 28 -16.11 14.03 7.78
N SER A 29 -17.27 14.70 7.89
CA SER A 29 -17.83 15.05 9.20
C SER A 29 -17.95 13.78 10.03
N SER A 30 -17.89 13.91 11.35
CA SER A 30 -17.78 12.80 12.32
C SER A 30 -18.93 11.78 12.30
N GLY A 31 -19.91 11.91 11.40
CA GLY A 31 -21.07 11.02 11.29
C GLY A 31 -21.00 9.93 10.21
N ASP A 32 -19.98 9.88 9.35
CA ASP A 32 -20.12 9.11 8.09
C ASP A 32 -18.90 8.27 7.65
N LYS A 33 -18.01 7.89 8.59
CA LYS A 33 -16.84 7.06 8.25
C LYS A 33 -17.23 5.59 8.01
N PRO A 34 -16.62 4.90 7.03
CA PRO A 34 -16.85 3.47 6.85
C PRO A 34 -16.44 2.70 8.11
N VAL A 35 -17.30 1.76 8.53
CA VAL A 35 -17.09 0.93 9.73
C VAL A 35 -16.36 -0.35 9.32
N ILE A 36 -15.14 -0.52 9.81
CA ILE A 36 -14.17 -1.47 9.26
C ILE A 36 -13.80 -2.53 10.29
N GLY A 37 -13.71 -3.78 9.83
CA GLY A 37 -13.07 -4.89 10.53
C GLY A 37 -11.77 -5.29 9.84
N ILE A 38 -10.77 -5.74 10.59
CA ILE A 38 -9.49 -6.23 10.04
C ILE A 38 -9.38 -7.74 10.32
N ASN A 39 -9.21 -8.55 9.29
CA ASN A 39 -8.87 -9.97 9.42
C ASN A 39 -7.37 -10.17 9.15
N GLY A 40 -6.66 -10.73 10.14
CA GLY A 40 -5.20 -10.87 10.15
C GLY A 40 -4.51 -9.62 10.65
N PHE A 41 -3.93 -9.67 11.86
CA PHE A 41 -3.29 -8.52 12.51
C PHE A 41 -1.75 -8.56 12.37
N GLY A 42 -1.31 -8.96 11.18
CA GLY A 42 0.09 -8.96 10.75
C GLY A 42 0.61 -7.58 10.35
N ARG A 43 1.66 -7.52 9.51
CA ARG A 43 2.26 -6.25 9.05
C ARG A 43 1.21 -5.30 8.45
N ILE A 44 0.45 -5.77 7.45
CA ILE A 44 -0.55 -4.95 6.75
C ILE A 44 -1.72 -4.58 7.68
N GLY A 45 -2.31 -5.53 8.41
CA GLY A 45 -3.43 -5.24 9.31
C GLY A 45 -3.08 -4.17 10.37
N ARG A 46 -1.89 -4.24 10.98
CA ARG A 46 -1.44 -3.22 11.93
C ARG A 46 -1.18 -1.87 11.26
N MET A 47 -0.60 -1.85 10.07
CA MET A 47 -0.35 -0.60 9.35
C MET A 47 -1.64 0.06 8.85
N VAL A 48 -2.64 -0.72 8.44
CA VAL A 48 -3.98 -0.19 8.14
C VAL A 48 -4.61 0.44 9.38
N LEU A 49 -4.49 -0.19 10.55
CA LEU A 49 -4.96 0.40 11.80
C LEU A 49 -4.22 1.72 12.10
N ARG A 50 -2.88 1.75 12.04
CA ARG A 50 -2.10 2.99 12.26
C ARG A 50 -2.51 4.09 11.29
N ALA A 51 -2.51 3.80 9.99
CA ALA A 51 -2.89 4.73 8.95
C ALA A 51 -4.33 5.25 9.11
N SER A 52 -5.26 4.47 9.67
CA SER A 52 -6.64 4.92 9.92
C SER A 52 -6.71 6.07 10.92
N PHE A 53 -5.81 6.10 11.92
CA PHE A 53 -5.69 7.20 12.87
C PHE A 53 -4.99 8.42 12.25
N ASP A 54 -3.88 8.19 11.53
CA ASP A 54 -3.08 9.26 10.93
C ASP A 54 -3.86 10.01 9.85
N LYS A 55 -4.46 9.26 8.92
CA LYS A 55 -5.27 9.80 7.82
C LYS A 55 -6.67 10.20 8.25
N LYS A 56 -7.12 9.74 9.43
CA LYS A 56 -8.50 9.91 9.92
C LYS A 56 -9.55 9.33 8.96
N ILE A 57 -9.20 8.27 8.22
CA ILE A 57 -10.09 7.57 7.28
C ILE A 57 -10.56 6.27 7.94
N GLY A 58 -11.87 6.02 7.86
CA GLY A 58 -12.47 4.82 8.43
C GLY A 58 -12.60 4.82 9.95
N ASN A 59 -13.37 3.86 10.45
CA ASN A 59 -13.55 3.59 11.86
C ASN A 59 -13.32 2.08 12.09
N ILE A 60 -12.12 1.70 12.53
CA ILE A 60 -11.83 0.31 12.86
C ILE A 60 -12.56 -0.03 14.17
N VAL A 61 -13.47 -1.00 14.14
CA VAL A 61 -14.27 -1.42 15.30
C VAL A 61 -14.06 -2.87 15.71
N ALA A 62 -13.43 -3.67 14.83
CA ALA A 62 -13.09 -5.04 15.16
C ALA A 62 -11.81 -5.52 14.48
N ILE A 63 -11.10 -6.43 15.15
CA ILE A 63 -9.91 -7.13 14.66
C ILE A 63 -10.10 -8.62 14.91
N ASN A 64 -9.73 -9.46 13.95
CA ASN A 64 -9.67 -10.90 14.10
C ASN A 64 -8.25 -11.40 13.84
N ASP A 65 -7.67 -12.15 14.77
CA ASP A 65 -6.48 -12.96 14.54
C ASP A 65 -6.45 -14.17 15.49
N PRO A 66 -6.52 -15.42 14.99
CA PRO A 66 -6.61 -16.60 15.84
C PRO A 66 -5.32 -16.90 16.63
N PHE A 67 -4.24 -16.15 16.41
CA PHE A 67 -2.93 -16.39 17.04
C PHE A 67 -2.53 -15.30 18.05
N LEU A 68 -3.37 -14.27 18.26
CA LEU A 68 -3.03 -13.11 19.07
C LEU A 68 -4.15 -12.77 20.06
N ASP A 69 -3.85 -12.73 21.35
CA ASP A 69 -4.77 -12.10 22.31
C ASP A 69 -4.66 -10.56 22.28
N SER A 70 -5.61 -9.87 22.89
CA SER A 70 -5.65 -8.40 22.94
C SER A 70 -4.38 -7.77 23.56
N LYS A 71 -3.76 -8.42 24.55
CA LYS A 71 -2.54 -7.93 25.22
C LYS A 71 -1.36 -7.98 24.26
N TYR A 72 -1.23 -9.06 23.50
CA TYR A 72 -0.19 -9.22 22.52
C TYR A 72 -0.43 -8.31 21.31
N MET A 73 -1.69 -8.15 20.87
CA MET A 73 -2.05 -7.13 19.87
C MET A 73 -1.65 -5.72 20.33
N ALA A 74 -1.90 -5.37 21.59
CA ALA A 74 -1.51 -4.08 22.16
C ALA A 74 0.02 -3.88 22.13
N TYR A 75 0.78 -4.90 22.52
CA TYR A 75 2.24 -4.88 22.43
C TYR A 75 2.73 -4.69 20.99
N MET A 76 2.25 -5.51 20.05
CA MET A 76 2.65 -5.46 18.64
C MET A 76 2.24 -4.17 17.94
N LEU A 77 1.15 -3.53 18.37
CA LEU A 77 0.76 -2.22 17.88
C LEU A 77 1.63 -1.12 18.48
N THR A 78 1.94 -1.20 19.78
CA THR A 78 2.73 -0.18 20.50
C THR A 78 4.17 -0.11 19.99
N TYR A 79 4.80 -1.26 19.76
CA TYR A 79 6.21 -1.36 19.38
C TYR A 79 6.36 -1.96 17.97
N ASP A 80 6.85 -1.16 17.02
CA ASP A 80 7.16 -1.62 15.66
C ASP A 80 8.61 -1.29 15.29
N SER A 81 9.37 -2.30 14.87
CA SER A 81 10.79 -2.14 14.52
C SER A 81 11.01 -1.32 13.25
N THR A 82 10.02 -1.22 12.37
CA THR A 82 10.11 -0.49 11.10
C THR A 82 9.58 0.94 11.27
N HIS A 83 8.37 1.06 11.81
CA HIS A 83 7.64 2.34 11.88
C HIS A 83 7.71 2.99 13.26
N GLY A 84 8.56 2.49 14.16
CA GLY A 84 8.74 3.01 15.50
C GLY A 84 7.53 2.79 16.43
N ARG A 85 7.58 3.47 17.58
CA ARG A 85 6.50 3.43 18.57
C ARG A 85 5.22 4.07 18.01
N PHE A 86 4.07 3.51 18.34
CA PHE A 86 2.79 4.11 18.01
C PHE A 86 2.62 5.45 18.74
N ASP A 87 2.27 6.50 18.01
CA ASP A 87 2.04 7.85 18.55
C ASP A 87 0.61 7.99 19.06
N GLY A 88 0.30 7.28 20.15
CA GLY A 88 -1.04 7.23 20.74
C GLY A 88 -1.12 6.29 21.93
N THR A 89 -2.34 6.14 22.47
CA THR A 89 -2.61 5.22 23.58
C THR A 89 -3.15 3.89 23.07
N VAL A 90 -2.65 2.79 23.63
CA VAL A 90 -3.10 1.42 23.34
C VAL A 90 -3.26 0.68 24.66
N VAL A 91 -4.48 0.26 24.96
CA VAL A 91 -4.81 -0.42 26.21
C VAL A 91 -5.62 -1.68 25.89
N ALA A 92 -5.15 -2.83 26.34
CA ALA A 92 -5.94 -4.06 26.29
C ALA A 92 -6.88 -4.14 27.50
N SER A 93 -8.12 -4.60 27.29
CA SER A 93 -9.11 -4.83 28.35
C SER A 93 -9.65 -6.25 28.24
N GLY A 94 -9.22 -7.14 29.16
CA GLY A 94 -9.51 -8.57 29.04
C GLY A 94 -8.87 -9.19 27.80
N GLU A 95 -9.43 -10.28 27.27
CA GLU A 95 -8.91 -10.98 26.09
C GLU A 95 -9.53 -10.49 24.77
N CYS A 96 -10.71 -9.85 24.82
CA CYS A 96 -11.54 -9.58 23.65
C CYS A 96 -11.76 -8.10 23.34
N GLU A 97 -11.05 -7.17 23.98
CA GLU A 97 -11.20 -5.73 23.74
C GLU A 97 -9.83 -5.01 23.73
N LEU A 98 -9.64 -4.15 22.73
CA LEU A 98 -8.53 -3.22 22.61
C LEU A 98 -9.08 -1.80 22.58
N THR A 99 -8.49 -0.87 23.35
CA THR A 99 -8.80 0.55 23.30
C THR A 99 -7.62 1.31 22.71
N VAL A 100 -7.82 1.95 21.56
CA VAL A 100 -6.79 2.74 20.86
C VAL A 100 -7.24 4.19 20.75
N ASN A 101 -6.46 5.13 21.31
CA ASN A 101 -6.82 6.55 21.37
C ASN A 101 -8.26 6.78 21.91
N GLY A 102 -8.62 6.05 22.96
CA GLY A 102 -9.95 6.09 23.59
C GLY A 102 -11.07 5.37 22.82
N LYS A 103 -10.80 4.80 21.65
CA LYS A 103 -11.77 4.03 20.85
C LYS A 103 -11.69 2.54 21.16
N LYS A 104 -12.83 1.94 21.52
CA LYS A 104 -12.95 0.50 21.73
C LYS A 104 -13.01 -0.24 20.40
N ILE A 105 -12.27 -1.34 20.33
CA ILE A 105 -12.15 -2.25 19.20
C ILE A 105 -12.35 -3.66 19.73
N LYS A 106 -13.34 -4.38 19.20
CA LYS A 106 -13.59 -5.78 19.55
C LYS A 106 -12.49 -6.67 18.97
N VAL A 107 -12.05 -7.65 19.73
CA VAL A 107 -11.07 -8.66 19.29
C VAL A 107 -11.76 -10.01 19.18
N PHE A 108 -11.54 -10.68 18.05
CA PHE A 108 -11.95 -12.05 17.76
C PHE A 108 -10.71 -12.92 17.49
N ASN A 109 -10.86 -14.23 17.70
CA ASN A 109 -9.79 -15.21 17.52
C ASN A 109 -10.26 -16.41 16.67
N GLU A 110 -11.09 -16.15 15.67
CA GLU A 110 -11.68 -17.18 14.82
C GLU A 110 -10.76 -17.55 13.66
N LYS A 111 -10.59 -18.85 13.43
CA LYS A 111 -9.83 -19.37 12.27
C LYS A 111 -10.66 -19.41 11.00
N ASP A 112 -11.97 -19.58 11.13
CA ASP A 112 -12.90 -19.63 9.99
C ASP A 112 -13.53 -18.25 9.79
N PRO A 113 -13.26 -17.58 8.65
CA PRO A 113 -13.84 -16.29 8.30
C PRO A 113 -15.35 -16.16 8.47
N ASN A 114 -16.10 -17.25 8.29
CA ASN A 114 -17.57 -17.29 8.39
C ASN A 114 -18.05 -17.23 9.86
N LYS A 115 -17.21 -17.64 10.82
CA LYS A 115 -17.56 -17.63 12.24
C LYS A 115 -17.32 -16.29 12.92
N ILE A 116 -16.62 -15.37 12.24
CA ILE A 116 -16.36 -14.04 12.76
C ILE A 116 -17.67 -13.26 12.75
N LYS A 117 -18.11 -12.83 13.93
CA LYS A 117 -19.38 -12.12 14.12
C LYS A 117 -19.27 -10.64 13.76
N TRP A 118 -19.03 -10.34 12.49
CA TRP A 118 -18.87 -8.97 12.00
C TRP A 118 -20.09 -8.10 12.25
N LYS A 119 -21.29 -8.67 12.06
CA LYS A 119 -22.57 -8.00 12.29
C LYS A 119 -22.71 -7.49 13.73
N ASP A 120 -22.30 -8.29 14.72
CA ASP A 120 -22.35 -7.93 16.14
C ASP A 120 -21.41 -6.77 16.48
N ALA A 121 -20.37 -6.56 15.68
CA ALA A 121 -19.45 -5.44 15.78
C ALA A 121 -19.86 -4.23 14.91
N GLY A 122 -20.92 -4.35 14.10
CA GLY A 122 -21.34 -3.32 13.15
C GLY A 122 -20.39 -3.16 11.95
N VAL A 123 -19.51 -4.13 11.69
CA VAL A 123 -18.55 -4.09 10.59
C VAL A 123 -19.28 -4.19 9.25
N LYS A 124 -18.99 -3.24 8.36
CA LYS A 124 -19.48 -3.23 6.98
C LYS A 124 -18.40 -3.62 5.98
N TYR A 125 -17.18 -3.12 6.19
CA TYR A 125 -16.04 -3.35 5.31
C TYR A 125 -15.00 -4.21 6.02
N VAL A 126 -14.60 -5.31 5.42
CA VAL A 126 -13.53 -6.16 5.95
C VAL A 126 -12.25 -5.95 5.15
N VAL A 127 -11.16 -5.69 5.85
CA VAL A 127 -9.81 -5.76 5.32
C VAL A 127 -9.31 -7.19 5.50
N GLU A 128 -9.25 -7.95 4.41
CA GLU A 128 -8.72 -9.31 4.42
C GLU A 128 -7.20 -9.26 4.19
N SER A 129 -6.46 -9.34 5.29
CA SER A 129 -5.00 -9.19 5.34
C SER A 129 -4.26 -10.37 5.95
N THR A 130 -4.88 -11.55 5.99
CA THR A 130 -4.23 -12.80 6.42
C THR A 130 -3.27 -13.34 5.37
N GLY A 131 -3.51 -13.05 4.10
CA GLY A 131 -2.82 -13.66 2.95
C GLY A 131 -3.29 -15.09 2.63
N ALA A 132 -4.23 -15.66 3.38
CA ALA A 132 -4.75 -17.02 3.17
C ALA A 132 -6.04 -17.07 2.34
N PHE A 133 -6.84 -15.99 2.39
CA PHE A 133 -8.18 -15.91 1.79
C PHE A 133 -8.23 -14.95 0.59
N THR A 134 -7.36 -15.18 -0.40
CA THR A 134 -7.16 -14.26 -1.54
C THR A 134 -8.03 -14.53 -2.77
N THR A 135 -8.97 -15.48 -2.71
CA THR A 135 -9.90 -15.80 -3.79
C THR A 135 -11.31 -15.30 -3.45
N LEU A 136 -12.16 -15.12 -4.47
CA LEU A 136 -13.57 -14.75 -4.28
C LEU A 136 -14.28 -15.71 -3.32
N GLU A 137 -14.16 -17.02 -3.56
CA GLU A 137 -14.78 -18.06 -2.74
C GLU A 137 -14.38 -17.93 -1.26
N LYS A 138 -13.09 -17.79 -0.99
CA LYS A 138 -12.56 -17.74 0.38
C LYS A 138 -12.93 -16.45 1.10
N ALA A 139 -12.82 -15.31 0.41
CA ALA A 139 -13.12 -14.00 0.99
C ALA A 139 -14.62 -13.77 1.19
N LYS A 140 -15.49 -14.37 0.36
CA LYS A 140 -16.96 -14.29 0.51
C LYS A 140 -17.46 -14.82 1.85
N LYS A 141 -16.72 -15.69 2.52
CA LYS A 141 -17.05 -16.16 3.87
C LYS A 141 -17.21 -15.02 4.89
N HIS A 142 -16.54 -13.88 4.72
CA HIS A 142 -16.77 -12.72 5.58
C HIS A 142 -18.14 -12.06 5.36
N ILE A 143 -18.67 -12.14 4.14
CA ILE A 143 -20.02 -11.65 3.81
C ILE A 143 -21.06 -12.56 4.47
N GLU A 144 -20.83 -13.87 4.45
CA GLU A 144 -21.64 -14.85 5.20
C GLU A 144 -21.62 -14.58 6.71
N GLY A 145 -20.46 -14.15 7.25
CA GLY A 145 -20.30 -13.66 8.63
C GLY A 145 -20.91 -12.27 8.91
N GLY A 146 -21.56 -11.65 7.93
CA GLY A 146 -22.36 -10.44 8.09
C GLY A 146 -21.68 -9.13 7.70
N ALA A 147 -20.52 -9.15 7.03
CA ALA A 147 -19.95 -7.97 6.39
C ALA A 147 -20.66 -7.66 5.05
N GLU A 148 -20.58 -6.41 4.59
CA GLU A 148 -21.15 -6.00 3.29
C GLU A 148 -20.12 -6.11 2.17
N LYS A 149 -18.87 -5.73 2.45
CA LYS A 149 -17.76 -5.64 1.48
C LYS A 149 -16.47 -6.22 2.02
N VAL A 150 -15.64 -6.77 1.14
CA VAL A 150 -14.31 -7.30 1.48
C VAL A 150 -13.26 -6.74 0.53
N ILE A 151 -12.20 -6.19 1.12
CA ILE A 151 -11.01 -5.68 0.42
C ILE A 151 -9.86 -6.64 0.74
N ILE A 152 -9.45 -7.42 -0.26
CA ILE A 152 -8.29 -8.32 -0.18
C ILE A 152 -7.02 -7.48 -0.32
N THR A 153 -6.10 -7.59 0.64
CA THR A 153 -4.83 -6.84 0.64
C THR A 153 -3.69 -7.59 -0.04
N ALA A 154 -4.01 -8.27 -1.13
CA ALA A 154 -3.09 -9.02 -1.98
C ALA A 154 -3.70 -9.19 -3.38
N PRO A 155 -2.89 -9.47 -4.42
CA PRO A 155 -3.43 -9.86 -5.72
C PRO A 155 -4.36 -11.07 -5.60
N SER A 156 -5.51 -10.98 -6.26
CA SER A 156 -6.44 -12.08 -6.39
C SER A 156 -6.36 -12.71 -7.78
N SER A 157 -6.57 -14.03 -7.83
CA SER A 157 -6.66 -14.74 -9.11
C SER A 157 -7.97 -14.46 -9.85
N ASP A 158 -9.05 -14.20 -9.10
CA ASP A 158 -10.43 -14.17 -9.58
C ASP A 158 -11.22 -12.92 -9.15
N ALA A 159 -10.81 -12.20 -8.08
CA ALA A 159 -11.45 -10.95 -7.69
C ALA A 159 -10.95 -9.77 -8.55
N PRO A 160 -11.83 -8.81 -8.91
CA PRO A 160 -11.43 -7.60 -9.63
C PRO A 160 -10.43 -6.80 -8.79
N MET A 161 -9.38 -6.32 -9.46
CA MET A 161 -8.28 -5.56 -8.83
C MET A 161 -8.40 -4.08 -9.14
N PHE A 162 -8.13 -3.26 -8.13
CA PHE A 162 -8.15 -1.80 -8.26
C PHE A 162 -6.86 -1.20 -7.74
N VAL A 163 -6.44 -0.12 -8.40
CA VAL A 163 -5.33 0.73 -7.94
C VAL A 163 -5.81 2.17 -7.89
N VAL A 164 -5.64 2.79 -6.72
CA VAL A 164 -6.02 4.19 -6.49
C VAL A 164 -5.25 5.11 -7.44
N GLY A 165 -5.98 5.99 -8.14
CA GLY A 165 -5.43 6.87 -9.18
C GLY A 165 -5.32 6.22 -10.58
N VAL A 166 -5.68 4.95 -10.72
CA VAL A 166 -5.59 4.21 -12.00
C VAL A 166 -6.97 3.87 -12.56
N ASN A 167 -7.72 2.98 -11.92
CA ASN A 167 -8.98 2.41 -12.46
C ASN A 167 -10.13 2.36 -11.45
N MET A 168 -10.12 3.22 -10.42
CA MET A 168 -11.15 3.21 -9.37
C MET A 168 -12.57 3.44 -9.93
N ASP A 169 -12.69 4.16 -11.04
CA ASP A 169 -13.92 4.42 -11.78
C ASP A 169 -14.56 3.16 -12.42
N GLU A 170 -13.81 2.06 -12.50
CA GLU A 170 -14.34 0.76 -12.93
C GLU A 170 -15.06 0.01 -11.79
N TYR A 171 -14.94 0.49 -10.54
CA TYR A 171 -15.64 -0.14 -9.42
C TYR A 171 -17.16 -0.08 -9.62
N ARG A 172 -17.85 -1.17 -9.27
CA ARG A 172 -19.31 -1.22 -9.27
C ARG A 172 -19.84 -1.72 -7.92
N PRO A 173 -20.95 -1.16 -7.41
CA PRO A 173 -21.52 -1.54 -6.11
C PRO A 173 -21.90 -3.02 -5.97
N GLU A 174 -22.09 -3.78 -7.03
CA GLU A 174 -22.32 -5.22 -7.00
C GLU A 174 -21.05 -6.03 -6.73
N MET A 175 -19.87 -5.42 -6.88
CA MET A 175 -18.59 -6.03 -6.55
C MET A 175 -18.39 -6.02 -5.03
N ASN A 176 -18.83 -7.09 -4.38
CA ASN A 176 -18.76 -7.23 -2.91
C ASN A 176 -17.38 -7.64 -2.41
N VAL A 177 -16.59 -8.32 -3.25
CA VAL A 177 -15.22 -8.73 -2.94
C VAL A 177 -14.30 -8.19 -4.02
N VAL A 178 -13.31 -7.43 -3.60
CA VAL A 178 -12.38 -6.72 -4.48
C VAL A 178 -10.96 -6.83 -3.91
N SER A 179 -9.95 -6.63 -4.75
CA SER A 179 -8.54 -6.66 -4.35
C SER A 179 -7.89 -5.30 -4.57
N ASN A 180 -7.07 -4.86 -3.61
CA ASN A 180 -6.24 -3.65 -3.75
C ASN A 180 -4.91 -3.94 -4.48
N ALA A 181 -4.86 -5.02 -5.29
CA ALA A 181 -3.65 -5.51 -5.96
C ALA A 181 -2.48 -5.74 -4.98
N SER A 182 -1.23 -5.49 -5.42
CA SER A 182 -0.01 -5.56 -4.57
C SER A 182 0.61 -4.19 -4.35
N CYS A 183 1.51 -4.07 -3.38
CA CYS A 183 2.33 -2.87 -3.17
C CYS A 183 3.14 -2.49 -4.42
N THR A 184 3.79 -3.45 -5.08
CA THR A 184 4.54 -3.20 -6.33
C THR A 184 3.63 -2.76 -7.47
N THR A 185 2.43 -3.34 -7.61
CA THR A 185 1.46 -2.89 -8.62
C THR A 185 0.97 -1.47 -8.33
N ASN A 186 0.76 -1.12 -7.06
CA ASN A 186 0.41 0.24 -6.66
C ASN A 186 1.53 1.25 -6.94
N CYS A 187 2.80 0.85 -6.87
CA CYS A 187 3.92 1.70 -7.28
C CYS A 187 4.03 1.83 -8.80
N LEU A 188 3.87 0.73 -9.54
CA LEU A 188 4.11 0.70 -10.98
C LEU A 188 2.95 1.26 -11.80
N ALA A 189 1.71 0.93 -11.46
CA ALA A 189 0.55 1.23 -12.31
C ALA A 189 0.27 2.74 -12.49
N PRO A 190 0.34 3.60 -11.45
CA PRO A 190 0.17 5.05 -11.63
C PRO A 190 1.21 5.64 -12.60
N LEU A 191 2.48 5.26 -12.45
CA LEU A 191 3.56 5.69 -13.34
C LEU A 191 3.35 5.18 -14.77
N ALA A 192 3.04 3.88 -14.92
CA ALA A 192 2.79 3.29 -16.22
C ALA A 192 1.59 3.95 -16.93
N LYS A 193 0.51 4.27 -16.22
CA LYS A 193 -0.67 4.95 -16.77
C LYS A 193 -0.30 6.29 -17.39
N ILE A 194 0.32 7.17 -16.61
CA ILE A 194 0.60 8.54 -17.07
C ILE A 194 1.60 8.57 -18.23
N LEU A 195 2.58 7.66 -18.23
CA LEU A 195 3.55 7.56 -19.31
C LEU A 195 2.94 6.89 -20.55
N HIS A 196 2.05 5.91 -20.37
CA HIS A 196 1.36 5.29 -21.50
C HIS A 196 0.40 6.26 -22.19
N GLU A 197 -0.37 7.05 -21.43
CA GLU A 197 -1.26 8.06 -22.00
C GLU A 197 -0.49 9.12 -22.82
N LYS A 198 0.68 9.54 -22.36
CA LYS A 198 1.49 10.59 -23.02
C LYS A 198 2.36 10.03 -24.17
N PHE A 199 3.17 9.02 -23.88
CA PHE A 199 4.25 8.51 -24.74
C PHE A 199 3.95 7.16 -25.39
N CYS A 200 2.90 6.48 -24.93
CA CYS A 200 2.50 5.15 -25.39
C CYS A 200 3.60 4.10 -25.21
N ILE A 201 3.52 3.38 -24.09
CA ILE A 201 4.38 2.21 -23.83
C ILE A 201 4.13 1.13 -24.88
N THR A 202 5.21 0.71 -25.55
CA THR A 202 5.25 -0.43 -26.48
C THR A 202 5.49 -1.72 -25.71
N GLU A 203 6.53 -1.73 -24.87
CA GLU A 203 6.95 -2.88 -24.07
C GLU A 203 7.78 -2.41 -22.86
N GLY A 204 7.83 -3.22 -21.82
CA GLY A 204 8.67 -2.94 -20.66
C GLY A 204 8.90 -4.15 -19.77
N LEU A 205 10.08 -4.16 -19.14
CA LEU A 205 10.49 -5.14 -18.15
C LEU A 205 10.71 -4.44 -16.83
N MET A 206 10.06 -4.97 -15.79
CA MET A 206 10.18 -4.46 -14.44
C MET A 206 10.99 -5.42 -13.57
N THR A 207 11.93 -4.86 -12.81
CA THR A 207 12.54 -5.53 -11.67
C THR A 207 12.14 -4.76 -10.42
N THR A 208 11.62 -5.43 -9.41
CA THR A 208 11.50 -4.81 -8.09
C THR A 208 12.61 -5.31 -7.18
N VAL A 209 13.44 -4.39 -6.68
CA VAL A 209 14.37 -4.67 -5.59
C VAL A 209 13.58 -4.46 -4.31
N HIS A 210 13.18 -5.56 -3.70
CA HIS A 210 12.11 -5.59 -2.73
C HIS A 210 12.63 -5.94 -1.34
N ALA A 211 12.12 -5.25 -0.32
CA ALA A 211 12.35 -5.59 1.07
C ALA A 211 11.95 -7.03 1.40
N THR A 212 12.56 -7.56 2.46
CA THR A 212 12.19 -8.86 3.01
C THR A 212 10.77 -8.81 3.58
N THR A 213 9.97 -9.85 3.35
CA THR A 213 8.60 -9.96 3.86
C THR A 213 8.43 -11.17 4.79
N ALA A 214 7.34 -11.21 5.55
CA ALA A 214 7.05 -12.23 6.57
C ALA A 214 7.00 -13.69 6.05
N THR A 215 6.92 -13.91 4.74
CA THR A 215 6.94 -15.25 4.13
C THR A 215 8.35 -15.86 4.06
N GLN A 216 9.39 -15.02 4.03
CA GLN A 216 10.79 -15.45 3.93
C GLN A 216 11.33 -15.92 5.28
N LYS A 217 12.47 -16.64 5.26
CA LYS A 217 13.03 -17.31 6.44
C LYS A 217 14.23 -16.55 7.01
N THR A 218 14.42 -16.62 8.32
CA THR A 218 15.59 -16.05 9.01
C THR A 218 16.87 -16.82 8.70
N VAL A 219 16.74 -18.15 8.59
CA VAL A 219 17.80 -19.10 8.21
C VAL A 219 17.26 -20.03 7.12
N ASP A 220 18.15 -20.78 6.47
CA ASP A 220 17.77 -21.73 5.42
C ASP A 220 16.73 -22.74 5.95
N GLY A 221 15.59 -22.86 5.26
CA GLY A 221 14.47 -23.70 5.67
C GLY A 221 13.43 -23.96 4.56
N PRO A 222 12.41 -24.80 4.83
CA PRO A 222 11.44 -25.21 3.83
C PRO A 222 10.55 -24.06 3.33
N SER A 223 10.32 -24.01 2.01
CA SER A 223 9.47 -22.98 1.34
C SER A 223 8.61 -23.56 0.20
N GLY A 224 8.12 -24.79 0.37
CA GLY A 224 7.25 -25.44 -0.62
C GLY A 224 7.85 -25.46 -2.03
N LYS A 225 7.12 -24.93 -3.02
CA LYS A 225 7.59 -24.82 -4.42
C LYS A 225 8.52 -23.63 -4.69
N GLN A 226 8.66 -22.69 -3.75
CA GLN A 226 9.46 -21.48 -3.90
C GLN A 226 10.82 -21.67 -3.20
N TRP A 227 11.67 -22.54 -3.75
CA TRP A 227 12.90 -22.99 -3.09
C TRP A 227 13.84 -21.86 -2.68
N ARG A 228 13.97 -20.82 -3.53
CA ARG A 228 14.82 -19.66 -3.27
C ARG A 228 14.37 -18.86 -2.04
N ASP A 229 13.06 -18.74 -1.82
CA ASP A 229 12.47 -18.04 -0.66
C ASP A 229 12.72 -18.78 0.67
N GLY A 230 13.17 -20.03 0.59
CA GLY A 230 13.61 -20.81 1.75
C GLY A 230 15.00 -20.44 2.26
N ARG A 231 15.80 -19.68 1.49
CA ARG A 231 17.14 -19.26 1.91
C ARG A 231 17.06 -18.10 2.91
N GLY A 232 18.04 -18.01 3.80
CA GLY A 232 18.12 -16.96 4.83
C GLY A 232 18.04 -15.55 4.23
N ALA A 233 17.01 -14.79 4.61
CA ALA A 233 16.66 -13.51 4.01
C ALA A 233 17.63 -12.38 4.37
N GLY A 234 18.29 -12.47 5.53
CA GLY A 234 19.28 -11.49 5.98
C GLY A 234 20.64 -11.62 5.29
N GLN A 235 20.87 -12.70 4.57
CA GLN A 235 22.19 -13.08 4.02
C GLN A 235 22.22 -13.11 2.49
N ASN A 236 21.08 -12.98 1.81
CA ASN A 236 20.99 -13.25 0.38
C ASN A 236 20.26 -12.14 -0.40
N ILE A 237 20.67 -11.98 -1.66
CA ILE A 237 19.84 -11.39 -2.71
C ILE A 237 19.09 -12.55 -3.38
N ILE A 238 17.77 -12.59 -3.25
CA ILE A 238 16.94 -13.75 -3.63
C ILE A 238 16.08 -13.40 -4.85
N PRO A 239 16.39 -13.93 -6.04
CA PRO A 239 15.54 -13.70 -7.20
C PRO A 239 14.22 -14.48 -7.06
N ALA A 240 13.10 -13.79 -7.27
CA ALA A 240 11.74 -14.31 -7.15
C ALA A 240 10.89 -13.91 -8.36
N SER A 241 9.89 -14.74 -8.70
CA SER A 241 8.88 -14.36 -9.68
C SER A 241 7.86 -13.41 -9.04
N THR A 242 7.25 -12.54 -9.84
CA THR A 242 6.15 -11.68 -9.38
C THR A 242 5.11 -11.50 -10.48
N GLY A 243 3.84 -11.50 -10.09
CA GLY A 243 2.72 -11.15 -10.97
C GLY A 243 2.48 -9.64 -11.10
N ALA A 244 3.20 -8.80 -10.37
CA ALA A 244 2.87 -7.39 -10.20
C ALA A 244 2.87 -6.59 -11.51
N ALA A 245 3.86 -6.80 -12.38
CA ALA A 245 3.91 -6.15 -13.70
C ALA A 245 2.80 -6.65 -14.64
N LYS A 246 2.52 -7.97 -14.63
CA LYS A 246 1.40 -8.54 -15.39
C LYS A 246 0.05 -8.00 -14.90
N ALA A 247 -0.08 -7.76 -13.60
CA ALA A 247 -1.28 -7.17 -13.01
C ALA A 247 -1.54 -5.73 -13.48
N VAL A 248 -0.51 -4.98 -13.92
CA VAL A 248 -0.71 -3.67 -14.55
C VAL A 248 -1.57 -3.80 -15.81
N GLY A 249 -1.36 -4.86 -16.61
CA GLY A 249 -2.20 -5.15 -17.77
C GLY A 249 -3.66 -5.48 -17.45
N LYS A 250 -3.97 -5.84 -16.20
CA LYS A 250 -5.35 -6.06 -15.73
C LYS A 250 -6.03 -4.75 -15.31
N VAL A 251 -5.29 -3.82 -14.70
CA VAL A 251 -5.82 -2.51 -14.25
C VAL A 251 -5.67 -1.41 -15.31
N ILE A 252 -4.88 -1.65 -16.36
CA ILE A 252 -4.72 -0.81 -17.53
C ILE A 252 -4.77 -1.74 -18.75
N PRO A 253 -5.96 -2.08 -19.28
CA PRO A 253 -6.12 -3.11 -20.32
C PRO A 253 -5.28 -2.88 -21.58
N SER A 254 -5.01 -1.63 -21.97
CA SER A 254 -4.16 -1.28 -23.12
C SER A 254 -2.67 -1.63 -22.94
N LEU A 255 -2.26 -1.99 -21.73
CA LEU A 255 -0.93 -2.49 -21.37
C LEU A 255 -0.88 -4.02 -21.19
N ASN A 256 -1.99 -4.72 -21.41
CA ASN A 256 -2.00 -6.18 -21.32
C ASN A 256 -1.01 -6.81 -22.31
N GLY A 257 -0.19 -7.72 -21.82
CA GLY A 257 0.89 -8.35 -22.60
C GLY A 257 2.13 -7.47 -22.85
N LYS A 258 2.11 -6.18 -22.51
CA LYS A 258 3.25 -5.26 -22.75
C LYS A 258 4.23 -5.15 -21.59
N LEU A 259 3.79 -5.53 -20.39
CA LEU A 259 4.59 -5.43 -19.16
C LEU A 259 4.68 -6.79 -18.47
N THR A 260 5.91 -7.20 -18.15
CA THR A 260 6.20 -8.33 -17.26
C THR A 260 7.43 -7.99 -16.41
N GLY A 261 7.77 -8.84 -15.45
CA GLY A 261 8.87 -8.55 -14.57
C GLY A 261 9.19 -9.65 -13.58
N MET A 262 10.16 -9.34 -12.72
CA MET A 262 10.66 -10.20 -11.66
C MET A 262 11.00 -9.37 -10.41
N ALA A 263 11.42 -10.04 -9.34
CA ALA A 263 11.85 -9.39 -8.12
C ALA A 263 13.21 -9.91 -7.66
N PHE A 264 13.98 -9.08 -6.99
CA PHE A 264 15.06 -9.49 -6.10
C PHE A 264 14.67 -9.11 -4.68
N ARG A 265 14.54 -10.08 -3.77
CA ARG A 265 14.40 -9.79 -2.34
C ARG A 265 15.77 -9.52 -1.76
N VAL A 266 15.92 -8.42 -1.03
CA VAL A 266 17.20 -7.99 -0.46
C VAL A 266 17.12 -7.81 1.07
N PRO A 267 18.27 -7.82 1.79
CA PRO A 267 18.34 -7.72 3.25
C PRO A 267 18.00 -6.33 3.83
N VAL A 268 16.87 -5.75 3.44
CA VAL A 268 16.29 -4.55 4.07
C VAL A 268 14.91 -4.90 4.64
N PRO A 269 14.55 -4.36 5.83
CA PRO A 269 13.32 -4.74 6.52
C PRO A 269 12.07 -4.13 5.90
N ASN A 270 12.20 -2.99 5.22
CA ASN A 270 11.10 -2.29 4.56
C ASN A 270 11.63 -1.34 3.49
N VAL A 271 10.70 -0.78 2.71
CA VAL A 271 10.91 0.04 1.52
C VAL A 271 11.51 -0.76 0.39
N SER A 272 10.91 -0.59 -0.78
CA SER A 272 11.26 -1.27 -2.00
C SER A 272 11.36 -0.27 -3.14
N VAL A 273 11.96 -0.70 -4.25
CA VAL A 273 12.10 0.12 -5.45
C VAL A 273 11.70 -0.67 -6.67
N VAL A 274 11.00 -0.01 -7.58
CA VAL A 274 10.71 -0.45 -8.95
C VAL A 274 11.80 0.11 -9.86
N ASP A 275 12.47 -0.79 -10.59
CA ASP A 275 13.25 -0.50 -11.79
C ASP A 275 12.41 -0.90 -13.00
N LEU A 276 11.93 0.09 -13.76
CA LEU A 276 11.19 -0.12 -15.00
C LEU A 276 12.08 0.24 -16.19
N THR A 277 12.48 -0.76 -16.96
CA THR A 277 13.07 -0.54 -18.29
C THR A 277 11.96 -0.57 -19.33
N VAL A 278 11.77 0.52 -20.06
CA VAL A 278 10.58 0.74 -20.89
C VAL A 278 10.91 1.34 -22.24
N ARG A 279 10.18 0.88 -23.27
CA ARG A 279 10.21 1.44 -24.62
C ARG A 279 8.91 2.17 -24.93
N PHE A 280 9.02 3.41 -25.40
CA PHE A 280 7.88 4.20 -25.88
C PHE A 280 7.74 4.14 -27.41
N CYS A 281 6.53 4.35 -27.90
CA CYS A 281 6.26 4.43 -29.32
C CYS A 281 6.56 5.83 -29.88
N LYS A 282 6.40 6.87 -29.06
CA LYS A 282 6.77 8.26 -29.37
C LYS A 282 8.19 8.57 -28.88
N GLU A 283 8.90 9.40 -29.62
CA GLU A 283 10.17 9.97 -29.17
C GLU A 283 9.92 11.01 -28.07
N THR A 284 10.80 11.02 -27.08
CA THR A 284 10.79 11.94 -25.94
C THR A 284 12.19 12.00 -25.33
N CYS A 285 12.36 12.75 -24.25
CA CYS A 285 13.60 12.78 -23.46
C CYS A 285 13.26 12.70 -21.97
N LEU A 286 14.27 12.44 -21.14
CA LEU A 286 14.09 12.27 -19.70
C LEU A 286 13.48 13.49 -19.02
N ASP A 287 13.75 14.71 -19.51
CA ASP A 287 13.20 15.93 -18.93
C ASP A 287 11.69 16.06 -19.19
N GLU A 288 11.19 15.67 -20.37
CA GLU A 288 9.75 15.64 -20.64
C GLU A 288 9.05 14.55 -19.80
N ILE A 289 9.70 13.40 -19.58
CA ILE A 289 9.21 12.37 -18.66
C ILE A 289 9.09 12.93 -17.25
N LYS A 290 10.16 13.57 -16.73
CA LYS A 290 10.16 14.19 -15.40
C LYS A 290 9.05 15.23 -15.26
N GLU A 291 8.87 16.11 -16.24
CA GLU A 291 7.80 17.12 -16.22
C GLU A 291 6.41 16.49 -16.27
N THR A 292 6.23 15.44 -17.06
CA THR A 292 4.95 14.69 -17.11
C THR A 292 4.60 14.13 -15.73
N VAL A 293 5.58 13.57 -15.01
CA VAL A 293 5.36 13.06 -13.65
C VAL A 293 5.14 14.20 -12.66
N ARG A 294 5.97 15.27 -12.69
CA ARG A 294 5.79 16.46 -11.83
C ARG A 294 4.40 17.08 -11.99
N ALA A 295 3.89 17.18 -13.21
CA ALA A 295 2.54 17.67 -13.49
C ALA A 295 1.47 16.72 -12.93
N ALA A 296 1.64 15.40 -13.11
CA ALA A 296 0.70 14.41 -12.59
C ALA A 296 0.60 14.43 -11.06
N VAL A 297 1.73 14.53 -10.33
CA VAL A 297 1.74 14.56 -8.85
C VAL A 297 1.20 15.88 -8.28
N LYS A 298 1.20 16.97 -9.06
CA LYS A 298 0.51 18.23 -8.68
C LYS A 298 -0.99 18.19 -8.99
N GLY A 299 -1.40 17.33 -9.93
CA GLY A 299 -2.78 17.17 -10.40
C GLY A 299 -3.40 15.84 -9.98
N LYS A 300 -3.65 14.98 -10.97
CA LYS A 300 -4.46 13.75 -10.82
C LYS A 300 -3.89 12.69 -9.87
N LEU A 301 -2.58 12.72 -9.58
CA LEU A 301 -1.91 11.81 -8.64
C LEU A 301 -1.51 12.48 -7.33
N LYS A 302 -2.03 13.69 -7.04
CA LYS A 302 -1.74 14.41 -5.80
C LYS A 302 -2.09 13.57 -4.56
N GLY A 303 -1.10 13.38 -3.69
CA GLY A 303 -1.22 12.56 -2.47
C GLY A 303 -1.28 11.05 -2.71
N ILE A 304 -1.13 10.61 -3.96
CA ILE A 304 -1.06 9.19 -4.35
C ILE A 304 0.35 8.84 -4.82
N TYR A 305 1.00 9.74 -5.56
CA TYR A 305 2.33 9.52 -6.11
C TYR A 305 3.22 10.73 -5.83
N GLY A 306 4.51 10.48 -5.60
CA GLY A 306 5.51 11.48 -5.32
C GLY A 306 6.54 11.64 -6.43
N TYR A 307 7.36 12.68 -6.30
CA TYR A 307 8.47 13.00 -7.19
C TYR A 307 9.60 13.57 -6.36
N THR A 308 10.82 13.07 -6.54
CA THR A 308 12.01 13.63 -5.89
C THR A 308 13.15 13.79 -6.88
N ASP A 309 13.93 14.86 -6.69
CA ASP A 309 15.23 15.11 -7.32
C ASP A 309 16.32 15.30 -6.25
N GLU A 310 16.10 14.80 -5.04
CA GLU A 310 17.07 14.75 -3.95
C GLU A 310 17.93 13.47 -4.03
N GLN A 311 19.02 13.41 -3.24
CA GLN A 311 19.89 12.22 -3.15
C GLN A 311 19.38 11.29 -2.04
N VAL A 312 18.25 10.64 -2.30
CA VAL A 312 17.52 9.80 -1.34
C VAL A 312 18.00 8.34 -1.35
N VAL A 313 17.72 7.62 -0.28
CA VAL A 313 17.88 6.17 -0.16
C VAL A 313 16.62 5.53 0.44
N SER A 314 16.58 4.19 0.52
CA SER A 314 15.38 3.46 0.95
C SER A 314 14.83 3.91 2.31
N SER A 315 15.69 4.18 3.29
CA SER A 315 15.24 4.56 4.64
C SER A 315 14.44 5.85 4.69
N ASP A 316 14.63 6.75 3.72
CA ASP A 316 14.00 8.06 3.70
C ASP A 316 12.51 7.99 3.36
N PHE A 317 12.06 6.85 2.82
CA PHE A 317 10.65 6.59 2.48
C PHE A 317 9.92 5.77 3.54
N ASN A 318 10.55 5.42 4.67
CA ASN A 318 9.85 4.68 5.73
C ASN A 318 8.70 5.49 6.29
N THR A 319 7.52 4.88 6.36
CA THR A 319 6.26 5.51 6.77
C THR A 319 5.82 6.62 5.81
N ASP A 320 6.32 6.64 4.57
CA ASP A 320 5.75 7.48 3.53
C ASP A 320 4.42 6.89 3.04
N ASP A 321 3.45 7.77 2.82
CA ASP A 321 2.08 7.40 2.54
C ASP A 321 1.71 7.35 1.05
N HIS A 322 2.65 7.62 0.15
CA HIS A 322 2.44 7.53 -1.29
C HIS A 322 2.55 6.08 -1.78
N SER A 323 1.87 5.78 -2.89
CA SER A 323 1.98 4.49 -3.57
C SER A 323 3.34 4.29 -4.23
N GLY A 324 4.00 5.39 -4.59
CA GLY A 324 5.38 5.39 -5.04
C GLY A 324 5.90 6.79 -5.33
N TRP A 325 7.21 6.90 -5.55
CA TRP A 325 7.93 8.14 -5.83
C TRP A 325 8.84 7.96 -7.02
N LEU A 326 8.72 8.77 -8.07
CA LEU A 326 9.74 8.79 -9.11
C LEU A 326 11.02 9.43 -8.56
N ASP A 327 12.14 8.73 -8.69
CA ASP A 327 13.47 9.23 -8.38
C ASP A 327 14.12 9.77 -9.66
N ALA A 328 14.08 11.09 -9.83
CA ALA A 328 14.50 11.74 -11.05
C ALA A 328 16.01 11.67 -11.30
N LYS A 329 16.82 11.53 -10.24
CA LYS A 329 18.28 11.44 -10.34
C LYS A 329 18.76 10.02 -10.58
N ALA A 330 17.97 9.01 -10.19
CA ALA A 330 18.27 7.61 -10.46
C ALA A 330 17.78 7.11 -11.83
N CYS A 331 16.89 7.85 -12.51
CA CYS A 331 16.44 7.52 -13.86
C CYS A 331 17.54 7.76 -14.91
N ILE A 332 17.59 6.92 -15.94
CA ILE A 332 18.56 7.05 -17.04
C ILE A 332 17.88 6.89 -18.40
N GLU A 333 18.40 7.61 -19.38
CA GLU A 333 17.98 7.59 -20.79
C GLU A 333 19.08 6.92 -21.63
N LEU A 334 18.73 5.90 -22.42
CA LEU A 334 19.66 5.32 -23.40
C LEU A 334 19.50 5.97 -24.78
N GLY A 335 18.28 6.41 -25.10
CA GLY A 335 17.95 7.10 -26.34
C GLY A 335 16.48 7.53 -26.34
N PRO A 336 16.00 8.14 -27.44
CA PRO A 336 14.75 8.92 -27.44
C PRO A 336 13.48 8.09 -27.19
N ARG A 337 13.59 6.76 -27.16
CA ARG A 337 12.46 5.84 -26.93
C ARG A 337 12.74 4.80 -25.86
N PHE A 338 13.93 4.75 -25.26
CA PHE A 338 14.31 3.65 -24.36
C PHE A 338 14.94 4.17 -23.07
N PHE A 339 14.25 3.90 -21.96
CA PHE A 339 14.51 4.52 -20.67
C PHE A 339 14.50 3.49 -19.56
N LYS A 340 15.24 3.79 -18.49
CA LYS A 340 15.11 3.11 -17.20
C LYS A 340 14.63 4.12 -16.17
N LEU A 341 13.50 3.81 -15.56
CA LEU A 341 12.81 4.66 -14.60
C LEU A 341 12.80 3.99 -13.23
N ILE A 342 13.19 4.75 -12.21
CA ILE A 342 13.33 4.26 -10.83
C ILE A 342 12.24 4.88 -9.98
N ALA A 343 11.50 4.04 -9.24
CA ALA A 343 10.47 4.52 -8.34
C ALA A 343 10.44 3.79 -6.99
N TRP A 344 10.56 4.55 -5.90
CA TRP A 344 10.54 4.04 -4.52
C TRP A 344 9.11 3.84 -4.02
N TYR A 345 8.92 2.93 -3.07
CA TYR A 345 7.66 2.81 -2.34
C TYR A 345 7.85 2.13 -0.98
N ASP A 346 7.19 2.65 0.04
CA ASP A 346 6.99 1.90 1.28
C ASP A 346 5.97 0.78 1.03
N ASN A 347 6.46 -0.45 0.94
CA ASN A 347 5.65 -1.62 0.63
C ASN A 347 4.64 -2.00 1.73
N GLU A 348 4.73 -1.38 2.91
CA GLU A 348 3.80 -1.60 4.02
C GLU A 348 2.87 -0.42 4.21
N TYR A 349 3.41 0.79 4.43
CA TYR A 349 2.63 1.94 4.86
C TYR A 349 1.88 2.64 3.71
N GLY A 350 2.56 2.92 2.59
CA GLY A 350 1.92 3.49 1.40
C GLY A 350 0.79 2.59 0.87
N TYR A 351 1.04 1.28 0.83
CA TYR A 351 0.01 0.30 0.46
C TYR A 351 -1.17 0.25 1.44
N SER A 352 -0.90 0.31 2.75
CA SER A 352 -1.96 0.36 3.77
C SER A 352 -2.82 1.62 3.69
N CYS A 353 -2.22 2.75 3.32
CA CYS A 353 -2.97 3.97 3.02
C CYS A 353 -3.90 3.79 1.81
N ARG A 354 -3.43 3.10 0.75
CA ARG A 354 -4.27 2.79 -0.42
C ARG A 354 -5.44 1.87 -0.10
N VAL A 355 -5.30 0.95 0.86
CA VAL A 355 -6.43 0.12 1.34
C VAL A 355 -7.53 1.02 1.93
N LEU A 356 -7.17 2.02 2.73
CA LEU A 356 -8.13 2.97 3.32
C LEU A 356 -8.77 3.88 2.27
N ASP A 357 -7.98 4.38 1.33
CA ASP A 357 -8.48 5.21 0.22
C ASP A 357 -9.47 4.41 -0.66
N MET A 358 -9.18 3.13 -0.90
CA MET A 358 -10.06 2.21 -1.61
C MET A 358 -11.39 2.01 -0.86
N ILE A 359 -11.35 1.76 0.46
CA ILE A 359 -12.55 1.62 1.28
C ILE A 359 -13.38 2.91 1.25
N ALA A 360 -12.75 4.07 1.37
CA ALA A 360 -13.45 5.36 1.30
C ALA A 360 -14.15 5.57 -0.06
N HIS A 361 -13.51 5.17 -1.16
CA HIS A 361 -14.11 5.22 -2.48
C HIS A 361 -15.31 4.25 -2.61
N VAL A 362 -15.14 3.00 -2.17
CA VAL A 362 -16.21 1.98 -2.20
C VAL A 362 -17.42 2.43 -1.38
N ASP A 363 -17.20 3.01 -0.20
CA ASP A 363 -18.28 3.53 0.66
C ASP A 363 -19.04 4.67 -0.01
N LYS A 364 -18.31 5.60 -0.63
CA LYS A 364 -18.91 6.71 -1.37
C LYS A 364 -19.82 6.21 -2.50
N VAL A 365 -19.29 5.33 -3.37
CA VAL A 365 -20.02 4.83 -4.55
C VAL A 365 -21.23 3.99 -4.14
N SER A 366 -21.10 3.19 -3.06
CA SER A 366 -22.20 2.37 -2.53
C SER A 366 -23.34 3.24 -1.97
N LYS A 367 -23.01 4.34 -1.27
CA LYS A 367 -24.01 5.29 -0.74
C LYS A 367 -24.71 6.10 -1.84
N GLU A 368 -23.99 6.51 -2.88
CA GLU A 368 -24.57 7.21 -4.03
C GLU A 368 -25.61 6.34 -4.75
N THR A 369 -25.26 5.07 -5.00
CA THR A 369 -26.18 4.11 -5.65
C THR A 369 -27.41 3.79 -4.81
N ALA A 370 -27.29 3.77 -3.48
CA ALA A 370 -28.43 3.55 -2.59
C ALA A 370 -29.43 4.72 -2.64
N LYS A 371 -28.95 5.95 -2.85
CA LYS A 371 -29.81 7.13 -2.99
C LYS A 371 -30.58 7.14 -4.31
N ASP A 372 -29.97 6.71 -5.41
CA ASP A 372 -30.64 6.66 -6.72
C ASP A 372 -31.75 5.58 -6.79
N LYS A 373 -31.81 4.69 -5.81
CA LYS A 373 -32.84 3.63 -5.67
C LYS A 373 -33.98 3.99 -4.69
N CYS A 374 -33.85 5.09 -3.94
CA CYS A 374 -34.88 5.64 -3.05
C CYS A 374 -35.54 6.85 -3.69
#